data_AF-A0A519W0L1-F1
#
_entry.id   AF-A0A519W0L1-F1
#
_cell.length_a   1.000
_cell.length_b   1.000
_cell.length_c   1.000
_cell.angle_alpha   90.00
_cell.angle_beta   90.00
_cell.angle_gamma   90.00
#
_symmetry.space_group_name_H-M   'P 1'
#
loop_
_entity.id
_entity.type
_entity.pdbx_description
1 polymer ?
#
loop_
_entity_poly.entity_id
_entity_poly.type
_entity_poly.pdbx_seq_one_letter_code
_entity_poly.pdbx_strand_id
1 'polypeptide(L)'
;FIGAFSAQANINKDLYFKSSISTNVNRNDYSYYTDNFLTTYGRQERGVERANETRDHVWLNENILNYTKNVDKHAFTATGGYTLQGSDWKYNNSERNRFFDTSGNPIEPSVLLTIPQRAQWTKQSYLARVTYAFDNKYLFSSNFRADGSSRFAKGNRFGYFPSVSAGWRISAENFMKDIKSINDLKLRGSWGKVGNDEGIGDYAYMKLYGINAQGEYNLQNPANDELSWEKTTQTNIGLDLTMFSNRLTFTADAYLKKTNDLLINVQLPPSSTFSSQAYNVGSMENKGLEFVLSTKNIDREKFKWNTDLNFSINRNKVISLGNDTKSLDFAGIYERDAAVRVVPGKPLGSFYGYVFTGVDPATGAAQYADTNNNGVTG
;
A
#
# COMPACT_ATOMS: atom_id res chain seq x y z
N PHE A 1 0.93 9.02 -21.93
CA PHE A 1 0.61 8.00 -22.94
C PHE A 1 0.49 6.66 -22.25
N ILE A 2 -0.59 5.92 -22.51
CA ILE A 2 -0.78 4.55 -22.02
C ILE A 2 -1.01 3.67 -23.25
N GLY A 3 -0.30 2.54 -23.32
CA GLY A 3 -0.43 1.60 -24.44
C GLY A 3 -0.24 0.18 -23.98
N ALA A 4 -0.95 -0.76 -24.60
CA ALA A 4 -0.77 -2.18 -24.37
C ALA A 4 -0.94 -2.95 -25.68
N PHE A 5 -0.12 -3.97 -25.86
CA PHE A 5 -0.24 -4.95 -26.92
C PHE A 5 -0.23 -6.34 -26.31
N SER A 6 -1.04 -7.25 -26.83
CA SER A 6 -1.01 -8.65 -26.43
C SER A 6 -1.28 -9.58 -27.59
N ALA A 7 -0.61 -10.72 -27.60
CA ALA A 7 -0.86 -11.81 -28.52
C ALA A 7 -1.19 -13.08 -27.73
N GLN A 8 -2.14 -13.87 -28.24
CA GLN A 8 -2.51 -15.16 -27.66
C GLN A 8 -2.45 -16.24 -28.74
N ALA A 9 -1.79 -17.35 -28.44
CA ALA A 9 -1.75 -18.55 -29.24
C ALA A 9 -2.49 -19.68 -28.51
N ASN A 10 -3.57 -20.20 -29.11
CA ASN A 10 -4.25 -21.39 -28.62
C ASN A 10 -3.51 -22.61 -29.18
N ILE A 11 -2.76 -23.32 -28.33
CA ILE A 11 -1.97 -24.50 -28.72
C ILE A 11 -2.92 -25.67 -28.99
N ASN A 12 -3.96 -25.80 -28.18
CA ASN A 12 -5.11 -26.66 -28.40
C ASN A 12 -6.34 -26.08 -27.68
N LYS A 13 -7.46 -26.81 -27.68
CA LYS A 13 -8.71 -26.35 -27.03
C LYS A 13 -8.61 -26.15 -25.52
N ASP A 14 -7.67 -26.81 -24.87
CA ASP A 14 -7.50 -26.83 -23.41
C ASP A 14 -6.29 -25.98 -22.96
N LEU A 15 -5.39 -25.57 -23.88
CA LEU A 15 -4.11 -24.90 -23.57
C LEU A 15 -3.90 -23.67 -24.46
N TYR A 16 -3.66 -22.51 -23.82
CA TYR A 16 -3.23 -21.30 -24.51
C TYR A 16 -2.02 -20.66 -23.85
N PHE A 17 -1.22 -19.96 -24.66
CA PHE A 17 -0.16 -19.07 -24.23
C PHE A 17 -0.53 -17.63 -24.61
N LYS A 18 -0.37 -16.69 -23.68
CA LYS A 18 -0.61 -15.27 -23.89
C LYS A 18 0.63 -14.48 -23.46
N SER A 19 1.09 -13.58 -24.33
CA SER A 19 2.13 -12.61 -24.01
C SER A 19 1.58 -11.19 -24.19
N SER A 20 1.87 -10.31 -23.23
CA SER A 20 1.50 -8.90 -23.27
C SER A 20 2.68 -8.00 -22.92
N ILE A 21 2.71 -6.82 -23.54
CA ILE A 21 3.58 -5.71 -23.15
C ILE A 21 2.71 -4.47 -23.00
N SER A 22 2.91 -3.74 -21.90
CA SER A 22 2.22 -2.48 -21.64
C SER A 22 3.21 -1.42 -21.19
N THR A 23 2.87 -0.16 -21.42
CA THR A 23 3.65 1.00 -21.00
C THR A 23 2.73 2.11 -20.53
N ASN A 24 3.18 2.85 -19.53
CA ASN A 24 2.64 4.11 -19.10
C ASN A 24 3.78 5.13 -19.06
N VAL A 25 3.65 6.18 -19.85
CA VAL A 25 4.58 7.31 -19.90
C VAL A 25 3.82 8.54 -19.43
N ASN A 26 4.19 9.07 -18.29
CA ASN A 26 3.68 10.33 -17.78
C ASN A 26 4.75 11.42 -17.89
N ARG A 27 4.34 12.60 -18.33
CA ARG A 27 5.17 13.80 -18.31
C ARG A 27 4.33 14.92 -17.69
N ASN A 28 4.86 15.50 -16.63
CA ASN A 28 4.26 16.63 -15.94
C ASN A 28 5.22 17.80 -16.00
N ASP A 29 4.79 18.88 -16.66
CA ASP A 29 5.49 20.15 -16.69
C ASP A 29 4.69 21.14 -15.84
N TYR A 30 5.35 21.73 -14.84
CA TYR A 30 4.73 22.70 -13.94
C TYR A 30 5.62 23.91 -13.78
N SER A 31 5.15 25.05 -14.27
CA SER A 31 5.84 26.33 -14.16
C SER A 31 4.97 27.34 -13.42
N TYR A 32 5.59 28.11 -12.54
CA TYR A 32 4.92 29.18 -11.81
C TYR A 32 5.86 30.34 -11.52
N TYR A 33 5.26 31.50 -11.31
CA TYR A 33 5.92 32.69 -10.81
C TYR A 33 5.32 33.09 -9.48
N THR A 34 6.16 33.26 -8.47
CA THR A 34 5.80 33.83 -7.17
C THR A 34 6.05 35.32 -7.24
N ASP A 35 4.97 36.09 -7.08
CA ASP A 35 5.01 37.55 -7.12
C ASP A 35 5.87 38.13 -5.99
N ASN A 36 6.63 39.18 -6.33
CA ASN A 36 7.58 39.85 -5.45
C ASN A 36 6.94 40.79 -4.42
N PHE A 37 5.61 40.92 -4.38
CA PHE A 37 4.87 41.78 -3.46
C PHE A 37 3.84 41.01 -2.62
N LEU A 38 3.16 40.02 -3.19
CA LEU A 38 1.98 39.39 -2.55
C LEU A 38 2.30 38.51 -1.34
N THR A 39 3.45 37.83 -1.33
CA THR A 39 3.80 36.87 -0.26
C THR A 39 5.08 37.28 0.46
N THR A 40 5.24 36.86 1.72
CA THR A 40 6.48 37.09 2.48
C THR A 40 7.68 36.46 1.77
N TYR A 41 7.54 35.23 1.31
CA TYR A 41 8.59 34.52 0.55
C TYR A 41 8.94 35.24 -0.76
N GLY A 42 7.93 35.63 -1.54
CA GLY A 42 8.13 36.38 -2.79
C GLY A 42 8.82 37.73 -2.59
N ARG A 43 8.51 38.46 -1.51
CA ARG A 43 9.22 39.70 -1.13
C ARG A 43 10.67 39.44 -0.73
N GLN A 44 10.94 38.38 0.03
CA GLN A 44 12.30 38.01 0.46
C GLN A 44 13.19 37.63 -0.73
N GLU A 45 12.66 36.82 -1.64
CA GLU A 45 13.38 36.36 -2.84
C GLU A 45 13.31 37.34 -4.02
N ARG A 46 12.50 38.40 -3.89
CA ARG A 46 12.25 39.44 -4.91
C ARG A 46 11.80 38.85 -6.25
N GLY A 47 10.80 37.98 -6.16
CA GLY A 47 10.22 37.26 -7.28
C GLY A 47 10.93 35.93 -7.51
N VAL A 48 10.16 34.87 -7.77
CA VAL A 48 10.69 33.52 -8.01
C VAL A 48 9.97 32.90 -9.20
N GLU A 49 10.72 32.52 -10.23
CA GLU A 49 10.25 31.69 -11.33
C GLU A 49 10.78 30.27 -11.12
N ARG A 50 9.87 29.29 -11.14
CA ARG A 50 10.22 27.86 -11.10
C ARG A 50 9.58 27.15 -12.26
N ALA A 51 10.36 26.32 -12.94
CA ALA A 51 9.87 25.35 -13.91
C ALA A 51 10.35 23.95 -13.51
N ASN A 52 9.39 23.04 -13.35
CA ASN A 52 9.61 21.67 -12.96
C ASN A 52 9.15 20.75 -14.08
N GLU A 53 9.95 19.73 -14.36
CA GLU A 53 9.60 18.67 -15.28
C GLU A 53 9.79 17.33 -14.57
N THR A 54 8.72 16.54 -14.49
CA THR A 54 8.76 15.15 -14.02
C THR A 54 8.41 14.23 -15.18
N ARG A 55 9.25 13.23 -15.43
CA ARG A 55 8.99 12.16 -16.40
C ARG A 55 8.97 10.83 -15.67
N ASP A 56 7.91 10.08 -15.84
CA ASP A 56 7.77 8.73 -15.31
C ASP A 56 7.47 7.79 -16.47
N HIS A 57 8.27 6.73 -16.61
CA HIS A 57 8.01 5.68 -17.58
C HIS A 57 8.02 4.33 -16.88
N VAL A 58 6.87 3.67 -16.86
CA VAL A 58 6.69 2.29 -16.41
C VAL A 58 6.34 1.39 -17.59
N TRP A 59 6.92 0.20 -17.65
CA TRP A 59 6.50 -0.85 -18.57
C TRP A 59 6.35 -2.19 -17.84
N LEU A 60 5.49 -3.06 -18.39
CA LEU A 60 5.20 -4.38 -17.86
C LEU A 60 5.05 -5.39 -19.00
N ASN A 61 5.86 -6.45 -18.97
CA ASN A 61 5.74 -7.61 -19.83
C ASN A 61 5.22 -8.81 -19.01
N GLU A 62 4.22 -9.51 -19.55
CA GLU A 62 3.65 -10.69 -18.91
C GLU A 62 3.56 -11.83 -19.92
N ASN A 63 3.95 -13.03 -19.49
CA ASN A 63 3.88 -14.24 -20.29
C ASN A 63 3.17 -15.30 -19.47
N ILE A 64 2.01 -15.75 -19.94
CA ILE A 64 1.08 -16.62 -19.21
C ILE A 64 0.80 -17.86 -20.05
N LEU A 65 0.99 -19.03 -19.46
CA LEU A 65 0.55 -20.31 -19.99
C LEU A 65 -0.62 -20.79 -19.15
N ASN A 66 -1.75 -21.12 -19.78
CA ASN A 66 -2.96 -21.54 -19.07
C ASN A 66 -3.54 -22.81 -19.67
N TYR A 67 -3.79 -23.79 -18.82
CA TYR A 67 -4.41 -25.07 -19.14
C TYR A 67 -5.73 -25.22 -18.38
N THR A 68 -6.82 -25.49 -19.08
CA THR A 68 -8.14 -25.77 -18.49
C THR A 68 -8.68 -27.07 -19.03
N LYS A 69 -9.08 -27.98 -18.13
CA LYS A 69 -9.61 -29.28 -18.48
C LYS A 69 -10.79 -29.65 -17.61
N ASN A 70 -11.89 -30.00 -18.25
CA ASN A 70 -13.08 -30.54 -17.58
C ASN A 70 -13.28 -32.00 -18.02
N VAL A 71 -13.40 -32.91 -17.06
CA VAL A 71 -13.68 -34.34 -17.27
C VAL A 71 -14.72 -34.76 -16.25
N ASP A 72 -15.90 -35.18 -16.73
CA ASP A 72 -17.05 -35.52 -15.89
C ASP A 72 -17.37 -34.44 -14.85
N LYS A 73 -17.17 -34.76 -13.57
CA LYS A 73 -17.41 -33.88 -12.43
C LYS A 73 -16.18 -33.04 -12.04
N HIS A 74 -15.05 -33.23 -12.71
CA HIS A 74 -13.79 -32.57 -12.38
C HIS A 74 -13.58 -31.38 -13.30
N ALA A 75 -13.42 -30.19 -12.73
CA ALA A 75 -12.95 -29.00 -13.44
C ALA A 75 -11.58 -28.60 -12.89
N PHE A 76 -10.59 -28.54 -13.77
CA PHE A 76 -9.20 -28.25 -13.43
C PHE A 76 -8.69 -27.09 -14.26
N THR A 77 -8.00 -26.14 -13.62
CA THR A 77 -7.24 -25.10 -14.30
C THR A 77 -5.87 -24.97 -13.66
N ALA A 78 -4.84 -24.94 -14.48
CA ALA A 78 -3.47 -24.62 -14.08
C ALA A 78 -2.95 -23.46 -14.91
N THR A 79 -2.33 -22.49 -14.23
CA THR A 79 -1.72 -21.32 -14.85
C THR A 79 -0.28 -21.20 -14.37
N GLY A 80 0.65 -21.03 -15.30
CA GLY A 80 2.03 -20.64 -15.04
C GLY A 80 2.31 -19.30 -15.69
N GLY A 81 3.19 -18.50 -15.11
CA GLY A 81 3.54 -17.23 -15.72
C GLY A 81 4.83 -16.60 -15.24
N TYR A 82 5.31 -15.66 -16.04
CA TYR A 82 6.52 -14.90 -15.83
C TYR A 82 6.26 -13.43 -16.18
N THR A 83 6.61 -12.53 -15.27
CA THR A 83 6.39 -11.09 -15.46
C THR A 83 7.67 -10.30 -15.23
N LEU A 84 7.87 -9.26 -16.03
CA LEU A 84 8.95 -8.29 -15.90
C LEU A 84 8.36 -6.88 -15.87
N GLN A 85 8.76 -6.08 -14.90
CA GLN A 85 8.31 -4.70 -14.75
C GLN A 85 9.52 -3.80 -14.54
N GLY A 86 9.48 -2.59 -15.11
CA GLY A 86 10.52 -1.58 -14.88
C GLY A 86 9.96 -0.18 -14.85
N SER A 87 10.65 0.69 -14.11
CA SER A 87 10.37 2.13 -14.03
C SER A 87 11.64 2.95 -14.23
N ASP A 88 11.50 4.10 -14.88
CA ASP A 88 12.49 5.17 -14.96
C ASP A 88 11.80 6.50 -14.66
N TRP A 89 12.04 7.01 -13.46
CA TRP A 89 11.57 8.31 -13.00
C TRP A 89 12.70 9.33 -13.09
N LYS A 90 12.38 10.51 -13.62
CA LYS A 90 13.30 11.64 -13.75
C LYS A 90 12.61 12.91 -13.29
N TYR A 91 13.34 13.74 -12.57
CA TYR A 91 12.90 15.06 -12.16
C TYR A 91 13.99 16.09 -12.45
N ASN A 92 13.60 17.12 -13.18
CA ASN A 92 14.42 18.29 -13.44
C ASN A 92 13.66 19.50 -12.91
N ASN A 93 14.38 20.42 -12.29
CA ASN A 93 13.85 21.73 -12.00
C ASN A 93 14.84 22.81 -12.43
N SER A 94 14.30 24.00 -12.64
CA SER A 94 15.07 25.21 -12.82
C SER A 94 14.41 26.31 -12.00
N GLU A 95 15.23 27.13 -11.36
CA GLU A 95 14.77 28.22 -10.52
C GLU A 95 15.56 29.48 -10.84
N ARG A 96 14.83 30.59 -10.97
CA ARG A 96 15.38 31.93 -11.08
C ARG A 96 14.71 32.79 -10.03
N ASN A 97 15.47 33.62 -9.34
CA ASN A 97 14.93 34.57 -8.37
C ASN A 97 15.60 35.94 -8.51
N ARG A 98 15.22 36.89 -7.65
CA ARG A 98 15.85 38.21 -7.56
C ARG A 98 15.77 39.00 -8.85
N PHE A 99 14.56 39.09 -9.42
CA PHE A 99 14.30 39.88 -10.62
C PHE A 99 14.42 41.40 -10.37
N PHE A 100 14.50 41.83 -9.11
CA PHE A 100 14.60 43.23 -8.71
C PHE A 100 15.68 43.45 -7.65
N ASP A 101 16.32 44.63 -7.67
CA ASP A 101 17.24 45.07 -6.62
C ASP A 101 16.50 45.49 -5.33
N THR A 102 17.23 45.95 -4.31
CA THR A 102 16.62 46.44 -3.04
C THR A 102 15.79 47.71 -3.20
N SER A 103 16.00 48.45 -4.29
CA SER A 103 15.34 49.72 -4.59
C SER A 103 14.11 49.52 -5.48
N GLY A 104 13.83 48.29 -5.91
CA GLY A 104 12.72 47.94 -6.79
C GLY A 104 13.01 48.08 -8.28
N ASN A 105 14.26 48.28 -8.69
CA ASN A 105 14.63 48.33 -10.11
C ASN A 105 14.79 46.90 -10.66
N PRO A 106 14.31 46.60 -11.87
CA PRO A 106 14.57 45.32 -12.52
C PRO A 106 16.06 45.06 -12.71
N ILE A 107 16.51 43.83 -12.45
CA ILE A 107 17.89 43.36 -12.64
C ILE A 107 17.90 41.99 -13.32
N GLU A 108 19.08 41.56 -13.77
CA GLU A 108 19.27 40.18 -14.22
C GLU A 108 19.00 39.22 -13.05
N PRO A 109 18.09 38.24 -13.21
CA PRO A 109 17.74 37.33 -12.14
C PRO A 109 18.90 36.37 -11.84
N SER A 110 19.03 36.00 -10.57
CA SER A 110 19.96 34.96 -10.16
C SER A 110 19.44 33.59 -10.59
N VAL A 111 20.30 32.77 -11.17
CA VAL A 111 20.00 31.39 -11.56
C VAL A 111 20.53 30.44 -10.48
N LEU A 112 19.64 29.69 -9.84
CA LEU A 112 20.05 28.71 -8.84
C LEU A 112 20.49 27.41 -9.52
N LEU A 113 21.59 26.83 -9.01
CA LEU A 113 22.03 25.51 -9.43
C LEU A 113 21.05 24.46 -8.93
N THR A 114 20.56 23.65 -9.86
CA THR A 114 19.69 22.51 -9.57
C THR A 114 20.30 21.23 -10.11
N ILE A 115 20.21 20.15 -9.33
CA ILE A 115 20.75 18.83 -9.71
C ILE A 115 19.59 17.95 -10.18
N PRO A 116 19.58 17.51 -11.45
CA PRO A 116 18.63 16.52 -11.96
C PRO A 116 18.60 15.26 -11.09
N GLN A 117 17.41 14.75 -10.82
CA GLN A 117 17.20 13.53 -10.07
C GLN A 117 16.71 12.42 -10.99
N ARG A 118 17.13 11.19 -10.69
CA ARG A 118 16.69 9.99 -11.39
C ARG A 118 16.58 8.81 -10.44
N ALA A 119 15.50 8.06 -10.56
CA ALA A 119 15.26 6.85 -9.78
C ALA A 119 14.73 5.76 -10.71
N GLN A 120 15.13 4.52 -10.43
CA GLN A 120 14.76 3.36 -11.24
C GLN A 120 14.58 2.14 -10.37
N TRP A 121 13.55 1.37 -10.69
CA TRP A 121 13.35 0.06 -10.10
C TRP A 121 12.92 -0.95 -11.15
N THR A 122 13.18 -2.22 -10.88
CA THR A 122 12.73 -3.35 -11.68
C THR A 122 12.20 -4.46 -10.81
N LYS A 123 11.17 -5.15 -11.30
CA LYS A 123 10.59 -6.34 -10.67
C LYS A 123 10.56 -7.50 -11.64
N GLN A 124 10.83 -8.69 -11.14
CA GLN A 124 10.78 -9.93 -11.90
C GLN A 124 10.01 -10.96 -11.09
N SER A 125 9.03 -11.64 -11.71
CA SER A 125 8.16 -12.52 -10.95
C SER A 125 7.84 -13.81 -11.68
N TYR A 126 7.66 -14.86 -10.88
CA TYR A 126 7.18 -16.16 -11.31
C TYR A 126 5.87 -16.44 -10.60
N LEU A 127 4.86 -16.89 -11.34
CA LEU A 127 3.55 -17.23 -10.79
C LEU A 127 3.16 -18.65 -11.19
N ALA A 128 2.53 -19.35 -10.25
CA ALA A 128 1.88 -20.63 -10.48
C ALA A 128 0.54 -20.62 -9.75
N ARG A 129 -0.51 -21.09 -10.42
CA ARG A 129 -1.85 -21.21 -9.87
C ARG A 129 -2.46 -22.52 -10.30
N VAL A 130 -3.13 -23.19 -9.36
CA VAL A 130 -3.95 -24.36 -9.62
C VAL A 130 -5.32 -24.12 -8.99
N THR A 131 -6.38 -24.39 -9.75
CA THR A 131 -7.74 -24.42 -9.24
C THR A 131 -8.38 -25.75 -9.61
N TYR A 132 -9.15 -26.30 -8.69
CA TYR A 132 -9.86 -27.55 -8.86
C TYR A 132 -11.26 -27.42 -8.28
N ALA A 133 -12.25 -27.90 -9.03
CA ALA A 133 -13.61 -28.03 -8.55
C ALA A 133 -14.13 -29.45 -8.82
N PHE A 134 -14.71 -30.07 -7.79
CA PHE A 134 -15.37 -31.36 -7.90
C PHE A 134 -16.89 -31.21 -7.76
N ASP A 135 -17.62 -31.68 -8.76
CA ASP A 135 -19.08 -31.71 -8.84
C ASP A 135 -19.75 -30.34 -8.57
N ASN A 136 -19.00 -29.25 -8.80
CA ASN A 136 -19.36 -27.89 -8.39
C ASN A 136 -19.64 -27.70 -6.88
N LYS A 137 -19.15 -28.62 -6.04
CA LYS A 137 -19.33 -28.64 -4.57
C LYS A 137 -18.07 -28.24 -3.82
N TYR A 138 -16.98 -28.95 -4.06
CA TYR A 138 -15.71 -28.74 -3.37
C TYR A 138 -14.79 -27.96 -4.30
N LEU A 139 -14.40 -26.78 -3.85
CA LEU A 139 -13.57 -25.84 -4.58
C LEU A 139 -12.24 -25.78 -3.86
N PHE A 140 -11.14 -25.85 -4.60
CA PHE A 140 -9.80 -25.70 -4.09
C PHE A 140 -9.01 -24.78 -5.01
N SER A 141 -8.22 -23.88 -4.43
CA SER A 141 -7.25 -23.09 -5.18
C SER A 141 -5.96 -22.97 -4.39
N SER A 142 -4.85 -23.19 -5.07
CA SER A 142 -3.50 -22.94 -4.57
C SER A 142 -2.80 -21.97 -5.51
N ASN A 143 -2.09 -21.00 -4.96
CA ASN A 143 -1.26 -20.07 -5.71
C ASN A 143 0.11 -19.98 -5.07
N PHE A 144 1.13 -19.80 -5.89
CA PHE A 144 2.49 -19.53 -5.48
C PHE A 144 3.06 -18.43 -6.35
N ARG A 145 3.70 -17.46 -5.71
CA ARG A 145 4.41 -16.39 -6.41
C ARG A 145 5.79 -16.18 -5.80
N ALA A 146 6.79 -16.03 -6.65
CA ALA A 146 8.13 -15.58 -6.28
C ALA A 146 8.37 -14.23 -6.94
N ASP A 147 8.55 -13.18 -6.15
CA ASP A 147 8.78 -11.82 -6.65
C ASP A 147 10.18 -11.35 -6.29
N GLY A 148 10.93 -10.90 -7.29
CA GLY A 148 12.22 -10.25 -7.17
C GLY A 148 12.07 -8.73 -7.31
N SER A 149 12.66 -7.95 -6.40
CA SER A 149 12.72 -6.49 -6.49
C SER A 149 14.16 -5.98 -6.51
N SER A 150 14.45 -4.99 -7.36
CA SER A 150 15.76 -4.33 -7.41
C SER A 150 16.06 -3.45 -6.20
N ARG A 151 15.05 -3.15 -5.38
CA ARG A 151 15.17 -2.33 -4.17
C ARG A 151 15.89 -3.04 -3.01
N PHE A 152 16.11 -4.34 -3.16
CA PHE A 152 16.83 -5.17 -2.20
C PHE A 152 18.18 -5.65 -2.76
N ALA A 153 19.12 -5.89 -1.86
CA ALA A 153 20.41 -6.49 -2.19
C ALA A 153 20.24 -7.89 -2.79
N LYS A 154 21.23 -8.36 -3.57
CA LYS A 154 21.16 -9.62 -4.34
C LYS A 154 20.69 -10.82 -3.52
N GLY A 155 21.08 -10.92 -2.24
CA GLY A 155 20.69 -12.02 -1.33
C GLY A 155 19.22 -12.01 -0.92
N ASN A 156 18.57 -10.84 -0.91
CA ASN A 156 17.21 -10.63 -0.38
C ASN A 156 16.19 -10.22 -1.46
N ARG A 157 16.57 -10.24 -2.75
CA ARG A 157 15.71 -9.80 -3.86
C ARG A 157 14.40 -10.55 -3.93
N PHE A 158 14.44 -11.87 -3.77
CA PHE A 158 13.27 -12.72 -3.97
C PHE A 158 12.50 -12.98 -2.67
N GLY A 159 11.21 -12.67 -2.69
CA GLY A 159 10.23 -13.08 -1.68
C GLY A 159 9.30 -14.17 -2.22
N TYR A 160 8.82 -15.04 -1.33
CA TYR A 160 7.94 -16.16 -1.67
C TYR A 160 6.58 -16.05 -0.98
N PHE A 161 5.52 -16.14 -1.78
CA PHE A 161 4.16 -15.74 -1.42
C PHE A 161 3.15 -16.83 -1.79
N PRO A 162 3.05 -17.92 -0.99
CA PRO A 162 2.05 -18.96 -1.18
C PRO A 162 0.68 -18.51 -0.68
N SER A 163 -0.38 -19.06 -1.28
CA SER A 163 -1.75 -18.99 -0.76
C SER A 163 -2.54 -20.24 -1.12
N VAL A 164 -3.48 -20.60 -0.25
CA VAL A 164 -4.42 -21.70 -0.44
C VAL A 164 -5.81 -21.25 -0.02
N SER A 165 -6.82 -21.77 -0.70
CA SER A 165 -8.21 -21.56 -0.36
C SER A 165 -9.03 -22.79 -0.68
N ALA A 166 -10.07 -22.99 0.13
CA ALA A 166 -11.04 -24.04 -0.06
C ALA A 166 -12.45 -23.45 0.08
N GLY A 167 -13.39 -23.99 -0.69
CA GLY A 167 -14.79 -23.64 -0.63
C GLY A 167 -15.65 -24.89 -0.67
N TRP A 168 -16.72 -24.90 0.10
CA TRP A 168 -17.72 -25.96 0.10
C TRP A 168 -19.10 -25.35 -0.14
N ARG A 169 -19.67 -25.66 -1.30
CA ARG A 169 -21.06 -25.33 -1.62
C ARG A 169 -21.98 -26.37 -0.99
N ILE A 170 -22.40 -26.09 0.24
CA ILE A 170 -23.29 -26.91 1.06
C ILE A 170 -24.65 -27.09 0.37
N SER A 171 -25.19 -26.04 -0.28
CA SER A 171 -26.46 -26.10 -1.03
C SER A 171 -26.50 -27.15 -2.14
N ALA A 172 -25.36 -27.56 -2.67
CA ALA A 172 -25.27 -28.59 -3.70
C ALA A 172 -25.30 -30.02 -3.12
N GLU A 173 -25.30 -30.19 -1.80
CA GLU A 173 -25.38 -31.50 -1.16
C GLU A 173 -26.77 -32.10 -1.18
N ASN A 174 -26.85 -33.43 -1.24
CA ASN A 174 -28.12 -34.14 -1.35
C ASN A 174 -29.07 -33.83 -0.18
N PHE A 175 -28.54 -33.63 1.02
CA PHE A 175 -29.33 -33.31 2.22
C PHE A 175 -29.90 -31.88 2.22
N MET A 176 -29.41 -30.98 1.37
CA MET A 176 -29.91 -29.60 1.26
C MET A 176 -30.95 -29.44 0.15
N LYS A 177 -31.12 -30.43 -0.75
CA LYS A 177 -31.97 -30.32 -1.95
C LYS A 177 -33.43 -30.01 -1.64
N ASP A 178 -33.92 -30.45 -0.49
CA ASP A 178 -35.32 -30.25 -0.09
C ASP A 178 -35.58 -28.86 0.53
N ILE A 179 -34.53 -28.11 0.86
CA ILE A 179 -34.64 -26.78 1.51
C ILE A 179 -34.81 -25.68 0.46
N LYS A 180 -36.04 -25.52 -0.05
CA LYS A 180 -36.37 -24.55 -1.11
C LYS A 180 -36.13 -23.07 -0.75
N SER A 181 -36.05 -22.75 0.54
CA SER A 181 -35.79 -21.38 1.00
C SER A 181 -34.34 -20.94 0.78
N ILE A 182 -33.41 -21.89 0.60
CA ILE A 182 -31.99 -21.64 0.35
C ILE A 182 -31.68 -21.94 -1.13
N ASN A 183 -31.21 -20.94 -1.85
CA ASN A 183 -30.79 -21.07 -3.25
C ASN A 183 -29.32 -21.44 -3.38
N ASP A 184 -28.46 -20.81 -2.59
CA ASP A 184 -27.04 -21.14 -2.51
C ASP A 184 -26.53 -20.93 -1.09
N LEU A 185 -25.70 -21.85 -0.60
CA LEU A 185 -25.03 -21.75 0.68
C LEU A 185 -23.62 -22.29 0.48
N LYS A 186 -22.63 -21.43 0.72
CA LYS A 186 -21.23 -21.75 0.50
C LYS A 186 -20.40 -21.25 1.68
N LEU A 187 -19.62 -22.14 2.26
CA LEU A 187 -18.59 -21.82 3.23
C LEU A 187 -17.24 -21.74 2.51
N ARG A 188 -16.40 -20.76 2.86
CA ARG A 188 -15.07 -20.60 2.28
C ARG A 188 -14.03 -20.28 3.35
N GLY A 189 -12.82 -20.76 3.13
CA GLY A 189 -11.66 -20.46 3.96
C GLY A 189 -10.44 -20.20 3.09
N SER A 190 -9.60 -19.25 3.47
CA SER A 190 -8.35 -18.98 2.78
C SER A 190 -7.23 -18.58 3.74
N TRP A 191 -6.02 -18.91 3.33
CA TRP A 191 -4.78 -18.49 3.97
C TRP A 191 -3.80 -18.07 2.88
N GLY A 192 -3.08 -16.97 3.07
CA GLY A 192 -2.08 -16.55 2.10
C GLY A 192 -1.09 -15.56 2.65
N LYS A 193 0.04 -15.45 1.95
CA LYS A 193 1.10 -14.49 2.23
C LYS A 193 1.26 -13.58 1.02
N VAL A 194 1.42 -12.28 1.26
CA VAL A 194 1.75 -11.28 0.24
C VAL A 194 2.92 -10.43 0.72
N GLY A 195 3.69 -9.91 -0.24
CA GLY A 195 4.86 -9.08 0.02
C GLY A 195 4.63 -7.61 -0.33
N ASN A 196 5.30 -6.72 0.39
CA ASN A 196 5.44 -5.32 0.08
C ASN A 196 6.93 -4.95 -0.02
N ASP A 197 7.31 -4.24 -1.08
CA ASP A 197 8.65 -3.66 -1.28
C ASP A 197 8.59 -2.13 -1.44
N GLU A 198 7.43 -1.52 -1.21
CA GLU A 198 7.23 -0.08 -1.19
C GLU A 198 7.39 0.48 0.24
N GLY A 199 7.55 1.81 0.34
CA GLY A 199 7.85 2.49 1.62
C GLY A 199 9.34 2.73 1.85
N ILE A 200 10.18 2.23 0.95
CA ILE A 200 11.63 2.50 0.88
C ILE A 200 11.98 3.09 -0.49
N GLY A 201 13.07 3.87 -0.56
CA GLY A 201 13.58 4.40 -1.82
C GLY A 201 14.19 3.33 -2.73
N ASP A 202 14.27 3.60 -4.03
CA ASP A 202 14.71 2.65 -5.07
C ASP A 202 16.13 2.07 -4.90
N TYR A 203 16.95 2.73 -4.07
CA TYR A 203 18.33 2.35 -3.76
C TYR A 203 18.59 2.25 -2.26
N ALA A 204 17.55 2.04 -1.44
CA ALA A 204 17.64 2.13 0.01
C ALA A 204 18.67 1.18 0.65
N TYR A 205 18.98 0.04 0.01
CA TYR A 205 20.00 -0.90 0.48
C TYR A 205 21.44 -0.42 0.18
N MET A 206 21.63 0.48 -0.79
CA MET A 206 22.94 0.90 -1.27
C MET A 206 23.54 2.01 -0.41
N LYS A 207 24.87 2.10 -0.42
CA LYS A 207 25.59 3.28 0.10
C LYS A 207 25.41 4.45 -0.87
N LEU A 208 24.74 5.52 -0.45
CA LEU A 208 24.44 6.68 -1.31
C LEU A 208 25.16 7.93 -0.83
N TYR A 209 25.74 8.68 -1.76
CA TYR A 209 26.38 9.97 -1.51
C TYR A 209 25.60 11.09 -2.19
N GLY A 210 25.42 12.20 -1.49
CA GLY A 210 24.96 13.47 -2.05
C GLY A 210 26.13 14.42 -2.27
N ILE A 211 25.98 15.34 -3.22
CA ILE A 211 26.97 16.38 -3.48
C ILE A 211 26.38 17.70 -2.98
N ASN A 212 27.11 18.43 -2.13
CA ASN A 212 26.68 19.75 -1.67
C ASN A 212 27.00 20.85 -2.69
N ALA A 213 26.59 22.10 -2.42
CA ALA A 213 26.82 23.23 -3.31
C ALA A 213 28.32 23.54 -3.54
N GLN A 214 29.21 23.05 -2.67
CA GLN A 214 30.66 23.18 -2.76
C GLN A 214 31.32 22.02 -3.53
N GLY A 215 30.54 21.03 -4.00
CA GLY A 215 31.05 19.88 -4.72
C GLY A 215 31.56 18.74 -3.82
N GLU A 216 31.35 18.82 -2.50
CA GLU A 216 31.80 17.79 -1.55
C GLU A 216 30.79 16.63 -1.48
N TYR A 217 31.34 15.42 -1.43
CA TYR A 217 30.56 14.20 -1.29
C TYR A 217 30.26 13.93 0.18
N ASN A 218 28.97 13.92 0.53
CA ASN A 218 28.48 13.61 1.86
C ASN A 218 27.69 12.30 1.82
N LEU A 219 28.05 11.35 2.69
CA LEU A 219 27.30 10.10 2.83
C LEU A 219 25.89 10.42 3.34
N GLN A 220 24.85 10.08 2.57
CA GLN A 220 23.45 10.35 2.90
C GLN A 220 22.72 9.10 3.39
N ASN A 221 23.10 7.93 2.86
CA ASN A 221 22.51 6.65 3.25
C ASN A 221 23.63 5.62 3.42
N PRO A 222 23.81 5.02 4.61
CA PRO A 222 24.69 3.88 4.76
C PRO A 222 24.10 2.65 4.02
N ALA A 223 24.96 1.68 3.69
CA ALA A 223 24.49 0.44 3.08
C ALA A 223 23.69 -0.39 4.11
N ASN A 224 22.66 -1.09 3.63
CA ASN A 224 21.89 -2.06 4.40
C ASN A 224 21.46 -3.22 3.47
N ASP A 225 22.37 -4.18 3.29
CA ASP A 225 22.11 -5.36 2.44
C ASP A 225 21.08 -6.33 3.06
N GLU A 226 20.71 -6.15 4.33
CA GLU A 226 19.73 -6.97 5.05
C GLU A 226 18.28 -6.56 4.77
N LEU A 227 18.05 -5.45 4.05
CA LEU A 227 16.71 -5.07 3.62
C LEU A 227 16.05 -6.16 2.79
N SER A 228 14.82 -6.48 3.15
CA SER A 228 14.02 -7.55 2.57
C SER A 228 12.53 -7.18 2.53
N TRP A 229 11.71 -8.07 1.97
CA TRP A 229 10.26 -7.88 1.85
C TRP A 229 9.56 -7.75 3.20
N GLU A 230 8.68 -6.75 3.31
CA GLU A 230 7.61 -6.73 4.32
C GLU A 230 6.56 -7.79 3.96
N LYS A 231 6.10 -8.57 4.94
CA LYS A 231 5.27 -9.77 4.67
C LYS A 231 3.97 -9.71 5.44
N THR A 232 2.85 -9.71 4.72
CA THR A 232 1.51 -9.82 5.31
C THR A 232 0.98 -11.23 5.13
N THR A 233 0.66 -11.90 6.24
CA THR A 233 -0.08 -13.17 6.25
C THR A 233 -1.54 -12.89 6.59
N GLN A 234 -2.45 -13.36 5.74
CA GLN A 234 -3.88 -13.20 5.90
C GLN A 234 -4.56 -14.56 6.01
N THR A 235 -5.47 -14.69 6.98
CA THR A 235 -6.42 -15.80 7.08
C THR A 235 -7.83 -15.22 7.01
N ASN A 236 -8.72 -15.87 6.26
CA ASN A 236 -10.11 -15.46 6.11
C ASN A 236 -11.03 -16.68 6.16
N ILE A 237 -12.19 -16.51 6.80
CA ILE A 237 -13.31 -17.44 6.77
C ILE A 237 -14.53 -16.63 6.33
N GLY A 238 -15.27 -17.15 5.36
CA GLY A 238 -16.43 -16.47 4.81
C GLY A 238 -17.61 -17.41 4.61
N LEU A 239 -18.81 -16.85 4.71
CA LEU A 239 -20.08 -17.50 4.45
C LEU A 239 -20.81 -16.69 3.39
N ASP A 240 -21.25 -17.35 2.33
CA ASP A 240 -22.10 -16.78 1.29
C ASP A 240 -23.45 -17.52 1.29
N LEU A 241 -24.54 -16.77 1.38
CA LEU A 241 -25.91 -17.28 1.48
C LEU A 241 -26.81 -16.52 0.49
N THR A 242 -27.56 -17.25 -0.31
CA THR A 242 -28.62 -16.72 -1.17
C THR A 242 -29.92 -17.44 -0.86
N MET A 243 -31.00 -16.70 -0.65
CA MET A 243 -32.29 -17.22 -0.19
C MET A 243 -33.48 -16.61 -0.95
N PHE A 244 -34.63 -17.28 -0.77
CA PHE A 244 -35.97 -16.82 -1.18
C PHE A 244 -36.09 -16.52 -2.67
N SER A 245 -35.60 -17.43 -3.51
CA SER A 245 -35.55 -17.27 -4.98
C SER A 245 -34.67 -16.09 -5.40
N ASN A 246 -33.45 -16.04 -4.85
CA ASN A 246 -32.45 -15.00 -5.13
C ASN A 246 -32.93 -13.58 -4.81
N ARG A 247 -33.73 -13.46 -3.75
CA ARG A 247 -34.24 -12.18 -3.24
C ARG A 247 -33.45 -11.67 -2.05
N LEU A 248 -32.72 -12.54 -1.34
CA LEU A 248 -31.81 -12.15 -0.29
C LEU A 248 -30.44 -12.75 -0.59
N THR A 249 -29.41 -11.92 -0.58
CA THR A 249 -28.01 -12.35 -0.62
C THR A 249 -27.32 -11.79 0.61
N PHE A 250 -26.66 -12.66 1.37
CA PHE A 250 -25.92 -12.31 2.56
C PHE A 250 -24.51 -12.90 2.48
N THR A 251 -23.51 -12.06 2.68
CA THR A 251 -22.12 -12.48 2.81
C THR A 251 -21.59 -12.01 4.16
N ALA A 252 -20.92 -12.90 4.87
CA ALA A 252 -20.20 -12.58 6.09
C ALA A 252 -18.75 -13.05 5.99
N ASP A 253 -17.82 -12.19 6.36
CA ASP A 253 -16.39 -12.45 6.34
C ASP A 253 -15.77 -12.13 7.69
N ALA A 254 -14.89 -13.01 8.16
CA ALA A 254 -13.98 -12.74 9.26
C ALA A 254 -12.55 -12.85 8.74
N TYR A 255 -11.71 -11.87 9.05
CA TYR A 255 -10.31 -11.88 8.63
C TYR A 255 -9.35 -11.53 9.76
N LEU A 256 -8.13 -12.05 9.63
CA LEU A 256 -6.97 -11.72 10.44
C LEU A 256 -5.77 -11.52 9.51
N LYS A 257 -5.18 -10.34 9.53
CA LYS A 257 -3.97 -9.96 8.80
C LYS A 257 -2.88 -9.67 9.82
N LYS A 258 -1.70 -10.28 9.63
CA LYS A 258 -0.50 -10.01 10.41
C LYS A 258 0.62 -9.61 9.46
N THR A 259 1.14 -8.41 9.62
CA THR A 259 2.25 -7.89 8.84
C THR A 259 3.49 -7.87 9.70
N ASN A 260 4.56 -8.49 9.22
CA ASN A 260 5.85 -8.56 9.88
C ASN A 260 6.93 -8.00 8.97
N ASP A 261 8.09 -7.72 9.54
CA ASP A 261 9.26 -7.17 8.84
C ASP A 261 8.92 -5.82 8.19
N LEU A 262 8.19 -4.95 8.90
CA LEU A 262 7.71 -3.68 8.34
C LEU A 262 8.87 -2.85 7.80
N LEU A 263 8.70 -2.30 6.61
CA LEU A 263 9.70 -1.46 5.98
C LEU A 263 9.53 -0.01 6.43
N ILE A 264 10.29 0.39 7.45
CA ILE A 264 10.17 1.72 8.06
C ILE A 264 11.53 2.41 8.21
N ASN A 265 11.53 3.73 8.09
CA ASN A 265 12.70 4.54 8.43
C ASN A 265 12.79 4.67 9.95
N VAL A 266 13.80 4.03 10.55
CA VAL A 266 14.08 4.13 11.98
C VAL A 266 15.07 5.25 12.23
N GLN A 267 14.85 6.01 13.30
CA GLN A 267 15.79 7.03 13.73
C GLN A 267 17.06 6.37 14.27
N LEU A 268 18.22 6.80 13.78
CA LEU A 268 19.50 6.26 14.21
C LEU A 268 20.04 7.06 15.40
N PRO A 269 20.89 6.45 16.27
CA PRO A 269 21.53 7.19 17.36
C PRO A 269 22.31 8.40 16.82
N PRO A 270 22.32 9.55 17.52
CA PRO A 270 23.04 10.74 17.07
C PRO A 270 24.54 10.51 16.82
N SER A 271 25.14 9.54 17.53
CA SER A 271 26.54 9.11 17.34
C SER A 271 26.81 8.51 15.96
N SER A 272 25.78 8.08 15.23
CA SER A 272 25.90 7.52 13.89
C SER A 272 26.11 8.58 12.80
N THR A 273 25.88 9.87 13.10
CA THR A 273 25.88 11.01 12.15
C THR A 273 24.75 10.99 11.10
N PHE A 274 23.85 10.01 11.15
CA PHE A 274 22.67 9.90 10.27
C PHE A 274 21.37 10.15 11.04
N SER A 275 20.39 10.73 10.37
CA SER A 275 19.06 10.99 10.97
C SER A 275 18.22 9.72 11.05
N SER A 276 18.08 8.99 9.94
CA SER A 276 17.28 7.77 9.86
C SER A 276 17.73 6.85 8.73
N GLN A 277 17.40 5.57 8.81
CA GLN A 277 17.62 4.60 7.73
C GLN A 277 16.48 3.58 7.67
N ALA A 278 16.21 3.04 6.48
CA ALA A 278 15.23 1.98 6.29
C ALA A 278 15.70 0.66 6.92
N TYR A 279 14.81 0.02 7.68
CA TYR A 279 14.99 -1.31 8.26
C TYR A 279 13.70 -2.13 8.17
N ASN A 280 13.84 -3.45 8.17
CA ASN A 280 12.74 -4.38 8.45
C ASN A 280 12.54 -4.51 9.95
N VAL A 281 11.63 -3.73 10.52
CA VAL A 281 11.42 -3.74 11.98
C VAL A 281 9.95 -3.61 12.33
N GLY A 282 9.56 -4.32 13.37
CA GLY A 282 8.20 -4.24 13.90
C GLY A 282 7.18 -5.11 13.17
N SER A 283 5.97 -5.09 13.71
CA SER A 283 4.85 -5.88 13.22
C SER A 283 3.52 -5.26 13.63
N MET A 284 2.47 -5.54 12.84
CA MET A 284 1.12 -5.05 13.07
C MET A 284 0.07 -6.13 12.77
N GLU A 285 -1.09 -5.98 13.39
CA GLU A 285 -2.25 -6.83 13.21
C GLU A 285 -3.46 -5.99 12.81
N ASN A 286 -4.20 -6.47 11.80
CA ASN A 286 -5.53 -5.99 11.47
C ASN A 286 -6.50 -7.16 11.50
N LYS A 287 -7.63 -7.00 12.17
CA LYS A 287 -8.71 -7.99 12.14
C LYS A 287 -10.06 -7.33 12.08
N GLY A 288 -11.00 -8.02 11.45
CA GLY A 288 -12.31 -7.46 11.26
C GLY A 288 -13.36 -8.46 10.84
N LEU A 289 -14.60 -7.96 10.88
CA LEU A 289 -15.78 -8.61 10.37
C LEU A 289 -16.39 -7.72 9.30
N GLU A 290 -16.81 -8.32 8.19
CA GLU A 290 -17.48 -7.64 7.08
C GLU A 290 -18.77 -8.37 6.77
N PHE A 291 -19.84 -7.61 6.55
CA PHE A 291 -21.16 -8.12 6.27
C PHE A 291 -21.76 -7.34 5.11
N VAL A 292 -22.29 -8.05 4.13
CA VAL A 292 -23.03 -7.47 3.01
C VAL A 292 -24.39 -8.14 2.95
N LEU A 293 -25.45 -7.34 2.94
CA LEU A 293 -26.82 -7.79 2.79
C LEU A 293 -27.45 -7.05 1.60
N SER A 294 -27.91 -7.81 0.63
CA SER A 294 -28.65 -7.31 -0.53
C SER A 294 -30.03 -7.95 -0.56
N THR A 295 -31.09 -7.15 -0.66
CA THR A 295 -32.47 -7.63 -0.72
C THR A 295 -33.25 -7.04 -1.89
N LYS A 296 -34.10 -7.87 -2.50
CA LYS A 296 -35.14 -7.46 -3.45
C LYS A 296 -36.47 -7.41 -2.71
N ASN A 297 -36.75 -6.26 -2.10
CA ASN A 297 -37.93 -6.06 -1.24
C ASN A 297 -39.22 -6.14 -2.06
N ILE A 298 -39.29 -5.37 -3.16
CA ILE A 298 -40.41 -5.37 -4.10
C ILE A 298 -39.88 -5.50 -5.51
N ASP A 299 -40.45 -6.41 -6.30
CA ASP A 299 -40.13 -6.58 -7.72
C ASP A 299 -41.44 -6.72 -8.49
N ARG A 300 -42.06 -5.58 -8.79
CA ARG A 300 -43.29 -5.47 -9.59
C ARG A 300 -43.03 -4.54 -10.76
N GLU A 301 -43.85 -4.63 -11.81
CA GLU A 301 -43.70 -3.82 -13.01
C GLU A 301 -43.69 -2.31 -12.72
N LYS A 302 -44.62 -1.86 -11.87
CA LYS A 302 -44.79 -0.43 -11.53
C LYS A 302 -43.88 0.05 -10.41
N PHE A 303 -43.27 -0.85 -9.65
CA PHE A 303 -42.43 -0.49 -8.51
C PHE A 303 -41.44 -1.60 -8.19
N LYS A 304 -40.15 -1.24 -8.21
CA LYS A 304 -39.05 -2.11 -7.82
C LYS A 304 -38.27 -1.42 -6.70
N TRP A 305 -38.03 -2.15 -5.62
CA TRP A 305 -37.26 -1.68 -4.48
C TRP A 305 -36.27 -2.75 -4.06
N ASN A 306 -35.00 -2.38 -4.13
CA ASN A 306 -33.89 -3.16 -3.60
C ASN A 306 -33.22 -2.40 -2.46
N THR A 307 -32.55 -3.11 -1.57
CA THR A 307 -31.76 -2.52 -0.49
C THR A 307 -30.43 -3.23 -0.40
N ASP A 308 -29.35 -2.46 -0.33
CA ASP A 308 -27.99 -2.96 -0.18
C ASP A 308 -27.38 -2.31 1.06
N LEU A 309 -26.96 -3.14 2.01
CA LEU A 309 -26.32 -2.73 3.26
C LEU A 309 -24.94 -3.36 3.32
N ASN A 310 -23.93 -2.52 3.58
CA ASN A 310 -22.57 -2.95 3.88
C ASN A 310 -22.23 -2.48 5.30
N PHE A 311 -21.80 -3.41 6.15
CA PHE A 311 -21.36 -3.14 7.50
C PHE A 311 -20.00 -3.79 7.74
N SER A 312 -19.05 -3.01 8.27
CA SER A 312 -17.71 -3.49 8.56
C SER A 312 -17.21 -3.00 9.91
N ILE A 313 -16.45 -3.85 10.60
CA ILE A 313 -15.74 -3.50 11.83
C ILE A 313 -14.29 -3.93 11.64
N ASN A 314 -13.36 -2.99 11.73
CA ASN A 314 -11.93 -3.25 11.69
C ASN A 314 -11.24 -2.74 12.96
N ARG A 315 -10.26 -3.50 13.44
CA ARG A 315 -9.38 -3.15 14.56
C ARG A 315 -7.94 -3.37 14.13
N ASN A 316 -7.15 -2.30 14.22
CA ASN A 316 -5.72 -2.33 14.00
C ASN A 316 -4.97 -2.27 15.35
N LYS A 317 -3.83 -2.95 15.41
CA LYS A 317 -2.92 -2.94 16.56
C LYS A 317 -1.48 -3.04 16.09
N VAL A 318 -0.63 -2.14 16.57
CA VAL A 318 0.82 -2.27 16.47
C VAL A 318 1.26 -3.33 17.48
N ILE A 319 1.95 -4.36 17.03
CA ILE A 319 2.40 -5.48 17.88
C ILE A 319 3.80 -5.21 18.41
N SER A 320 4.71 -4.73 17.56
CA SER A 320 6.10 -4.41 17.92
C SER A 320 6.65 -3.31 17.01
N LEU A 321 7.65 -2.58 17.48
CA LEU A 321 8.47 -1.64 16.70
C LEU A 321 9.95 -2.06 16.70
N GLY A 322 10.25 -3.32 17.01
CA GLY A 322 11.63 -3.78 17.25
C GLY A 322 12.05 -3.58 18.70
N ASN A 323 13.35 -3.81 18.97
CA ASN A 323 13.89 -3.79 20.33
C ASN A 323 14.26 -2.37 20.80
N ASP A 324 14.75 -1.53 19.88
CA ASP A 324 15.33 -0.23 20.24
C ASP A 324 14.34 0.93 20.10
N THR A 325 13.31 0.76 19.28
CA THR A 325 12.29 1.80 19.02
C THR A 325 11.09 1.62 19.95
N LYS A 326 10.98 2.48 20.97
CA LYS A 326 9.82 2.47 21.89
C LYS A 326 8.56 3.10 21.30
N SER A 327 8.74 4.11 20.46
CA SER A 327 7.66 4.81 19.76
C SER A 327 8.18 5.48 18.50
N LEU A 328 7.30 5.70 17.53
CA LEU A 328 7.57 6.53 16.36
C LEU A 328 6.60 7.71 16.34
N ASP A 329 7.14 8.90 16.18
CA ASP A 329 6.38 10.14 16.07
C ASP A 329 6.19 10.47 14.58
N PHE A 330 4.94 10.58 14.14
CA PHE A 330 4.61 10.58 12.71
C PHE A 330 3.97 11.89 12.21
N ALA A 331 3.33 12.64 13.10
CA ALA A 331 2.77 13.95 12.80
C ALA A 331 2.78 14.83 14.05
N GLY A 332 2.99 16.13 13.86
CA GLY A 332 3.03 17.12 14.94
C GLY A 332 2.05 18.26 14.71
N ILE A 333 1.79 19.00 15.78
CA ILE A 333 1.14 20.31 15.69
C ILE A 333 2.27 21.34 15.54
N TYR A 334 2.11 22.25 14.57
CA TYR A 334 3.06 23.35 14.35
C TYR A 334 3.38 24.05 15.68
N GLU A 335 4.67 24.15 16.01
CA GLU A 335 5.21 24.72 17.27
C GLU A 335 4.87 23.99 18.58
N ARG A 336 4.27 22.79 18.56
CA ARG A 336 3.80 22.10 19.79
C ARG A 336 4.17 20.61 19.92
N ASP A 337 5.13 20.12 19.15
CA ASP A 337 5.61 18.72 19.10
C ASP A 337 4.67 17.69 18.44
N ALA A 338 5.15 16.44 18.40
CA ALA A 338 4.45 15.29 17.87
C ALA A 338 3.10 15.05 18.58
N ALA A 339 2.03 15.06 17.80
CA ALA A 339 0.66 14.82 18.25
C ALA A 339 0.17 13.41 17.87
N VAL A 340 0.86 12.74 16.95
CA VAL A 340 0.55 11.37 16.52
C VAL A 340 1.75 10.48 16.83
N ARG A 341 1.51 9.48 17.68
CA ARG A 341 2.52 8.54 18.14
C ARG A 341 2.10 7.11 17.89
N VAL A 342 3.02 6.33 17.34
CA VAL A 342 2.89 4.89 17.13
C VAL A 342 3.53 4.18 18.32
N VAL A 343 2.75 3.37 19.04
CA VAL A 343 3.20 2.63 20.23
C VAL A 343 2.71 1.19 20.16
N PRO A 344 3.55 0.19 20.48
CA PRO A 344 3.10 -1.19 20.64
C PRO A 344 1.88 -1.30 21.58
N GLY A 345 0.93 -2.13 21.20
CA GLY A 345 -0.32 -2.33 21.94
C GLY A 345 -1.47 -1.41 21.54
N LYS A 346 -1.21 -0.33 20.81
CA LYS A 346 -2.22 0.67 20.39
C LYS A 346 -2.48 0.60 18.88
N PRO A 347 -3.61 1.13 18.40
CA PRO A 347 -3.83 1.34 16.97
C PRO A 347 -2.78 2.28 16.35
N LEU A 348 -2.44 2.03 15.09
CA LEU A 348 -1.61 2.90 14.27
C LEU A 348 -2.25 4.30 14.17
N GLY A 349 -1.44 5.35 14.21
CA GLY A 349 -1.92 6.72 14.07
C GLY A 349 -2.70 7.26 15.29
N SER A 350 -2.41 6.74 16.48
CA SER A 350 -3.05 7.23 17.71
C SER A 350 -2.59 8.65 18.04
N PHE A 351 -3.54 9.51 18.43
CA PHE A 351 -3.22 10.80 19.00
C PHE A 351 -2.64 10.63 20.40
N TYR A 352 -1.60 11.39 20.70
CA TYR A 352 -0.94 11.42 22.00
C TYR A 352 -0.83 12.86 22.47
N GLY A 353 -1.21 13.11 23.71
CA GLY A 353 -1.24 14.43 24.30
C GLY A 353 -1.95 14.45 25.64
N TYR A 354 -2.00 15.62 26.25
CA TYR A 354 -2.61 15.81 27.56
C TYR A 354 -4.13 15.64 27.53
N VAL A 355 -4.68 15.07 28.61
CA VAL A 355 -6.13 14.96 28.81
C VAL A 355 -6.62 16.22 29.51
N PHE A 356 -7.16 17.16 28.75
CA PHE A 356 -7.73 18.39 29.29
C PHE A 356 -8.98 18.11 30.13
N THR A 357 -8.99 18.56 31.38
CA THR A 357 -10.09 18.34 32.33
C THR A 357 -10.93 19.58 32.58
N GLY A 358 -10.51 20.74 32.07
CA GLY A 358 -11.22 22.01 32.23
C GLY A 358 -10.25 23.15 32.48
N VAL A 359 -10.79 24.26 32.99
CA VAL A 359 -9.99 25.40 33.44
C VAL A 359 -10.21 25.60 34.93
N ASP A 360 -9.17 26.09 35.60
CA ASP A 360 -9.27 26.56 36.98
C ASP A 360 -10.28 27.73 37.05
N PRO A 361 -11.37 27.62 37.84
CA PRO A 361 -12.41 28.64 37.86
C PRO A 361 -11.97 30.01 38.39
N ALA A 362 -10.89 30.08 39.17
CA ALA A 362 -10.39 31.32 39.75
C ALA A 362 -9.39 32.04 38.83
N THR A 363 -8.60 31.29 38.06
CA THR A 363 -7.50 31.83 37.26
C THR A 363 -7.69 31.71 35.74
N GLY A 364 -8.60 30.85 35.30
CA GLY A 364 -8.80 30.52 33.88
C GLY A 364 -7.69 29.65 33.27
N ALA A 365 -6.73 29.18 34.07
CA ALA A 365 -5.63 28.34 33.60
C ALA A 365 -6.12 26.94 33.20
N ALA A 366 -5.59 26.39 32.10
CA ALA A 366 -5.92 25.04 31.66
C ALA A 366 -5.48 23.99 32.70
N GLN A 367 -6.35 23.02 32.97
CA GLN A 367 -6.10 21.89 33.84
C GLN A 367 -6.06 20.59 33.02
N TYR A 368 -5.18 19.68 33.44
CA TYR A 368 -4.96 18.40 32.79
C TYR A 368 -5.01 17.27 33.81
N ALA A 369 -5.46 16.08 33.37
CA ALA A 369 -5.47 14.91 34.24
C ALA A 369 -4.04 14.41 34.50
N ASP A 370 -3.73 14.09 35.75
CA ASP A 370 -2.59 13.25 36.10
C ASP A 370 -2.94 11.80 35.74
N THR A 371 -2.34 11.28 34.67
CA THR A 371 -2.63 9.95 34.14
C THR A 371 -1.71 8.87 34.70
N ASN A 372 -0.65 9.23 35.42
CA ASN A 372 0.32 8.29 35.99
C ASN A 372 0.39 8.33 37.53
N ASN A 373 -0.46 9.15 38.17
CA ASN A 373 -0.58 9.36 39.61
C ASN A 373 0.75 9.76 40.27
N ASN A 374 1.61 10.51 39.58
CA ASN A 374 2.87 11.00 40.14
C ASN A 374 2.73 12.36 40.84
N GLY A 375 1.52 12.92 40.89
CA GLY A 375 1.22 14.23 41.48
C GLY A 375 1.53 15.41 40.57
N VAL A 376 1.89 15.17 39.30
CA VAL A 376 2.18 16.19 38.29
C VAL A 376 1.12 16.10 37.19
N THR A 377 0.40 17.20 36.99
CA THR A 377 -0.54 17.36 35.88
C THR A 377 0.20 17.98 34.69
N GLY A 378 0.19 17.32 33.54
CA GLY A 378 0.98 17.69 32.37
C GLY A 378 1.78 16.49 31.92
#